data_AF-V3ZYF8-F1
#
_entry.id   AF-V3ZYF8-F1
#
_cell.length_a   1.000
_cell.length_b   1.000
_cell.length_c   1.000
_cell.angle_alpha   90.00
_cell.angle_beta   90.00
_cell.angle_gamma   90.00
#
_symmetry.space_group_name_H-M   'P 1'
#
loop_
_entity.id
_entity.type
_entity.pdbx_description
1 polymer ?
#
loop_
_entity_poly.entity_id
_entity_poly.type
_entity_poly.pdbx_seq_one_letter_code
_entity_poly.pdbx_strand_id
1 'polypeptide(L)' 'FKEFLTQFNKLSEACFLDCITDFTTRKVTNTEETCAFNCLEKFLKVTQRISQRFQEHQILQAGGGSVPDSMVKK' A
#
# COMPACT_ATOMS: atom_id res chain seq x y z
N PHE A 1 -17.40 1.50 7.62
CA PHE A 1 -16.70 0.97 8.81
C PHE A 1 -16.15 -0.44 8.59
N LYS A 2 -16.95 -1.42 8.15
CA LYS A 2 -16.49 -2.79 7.86
C LYS A 2 -15.31 -2.86 6.87
N GLU A 3 -15.39 -2.10 5.77
CA GLU A 3 -14.30 -2.04 4.77
C GLU A 3 -13.01 -1.47 5.35
N PHE A 4 -13.13 -0.42 6.17
CA PHE A 4 -11.98 0.18 6.87
C PHE A 4 -11.30 -0.86 7.78
N LEU A 5 -12.08 -1.57 8.61
CA LEU A 5 -11.53 -2.59 9.49
C LEU A 5 -10.90 -3.75 8.70
N THR A 6 -11.48 -4.13 7.58
CA THR A 6 -10.92 -5.16 6.70
C THR A 6 -9.56 -4.73 6.15
N GLN A 7 -9.44 -3.47 5.71
CA GLN A 7 -8.18 -2.93 5.20
C GLN A 7 -7.13 -2.76 6.31
N PHE A 8 -7.56 -2.28 7.48
CA PHE A 8 -6.73 -2.16 8.66
C PHE A 8 -6.13 -3.51 9.04
N ASN A 9 -6.95 -4.56 9.15
CA ASN A 9 -6.49 -5.90 9.51
C ASN A 9 -5.47 -6.46 8.49
N LYS A 10 -5.73 -6.31 7.19
CA LYS A 10 -4.80 -6.73 6.13
C LYS A 10 -3.45 -6.01 6.22
N LEU A 11 -3.49 -4.70 6.45
CA LEU A 11 -2.29 -3.88 6.62
C LEU A 11 -1.51 -4.30 7.87
N SER A 12 -2.20 -4.46 9.00
CA SER A 12 -1.58 -4.88 10.26
C SER A 12 -0.92 -6.25 10.13
N GLU A 13 -1.59 -7.22 9.49
CA GLU A 13 -1.05 -8.55 9.23
C GLU A 13 0.19 -8.49 8.32
N ALA A 14 0.13 -7.76 7.20
CA ALA A 14 1.25 -7.62 6.28
C ALA A 14 2.47 -6.98 6.96
N CYS A 15 2.30 -5.87 7.66
CA CYS A 15 3.41 -5.21 8.34
C CYS A 15 3.95 -6.02 9.52
N PHE A 16 3.11 -6.81 10.20
CA PHE A 16 3.58 -7.71 11.24
C PHE A 16 4.50 -8.80 10.66
N LEU A 17 4.07 -9.44 9.57
CA LEU A 17 4.85 -10.49 8.89
C LEU A 17 6.16 -9.98 8.30
N ASP A 18 6.17 -8.75 7.78
CA ASP A 18 7.35 -8.17 7.13
C ASP A 18 8.35 -7.58 8.14
N CYS A 19 7.88 -7.03 9.26
CA CYS A 19 8.71 -6.23 10.16
C CYS A 19 9.04 -6.90 11.49
N ILE A 20 8.19 -7.78 12.05
CA ILE A 20 8.45 -8.40 13.35
C ILE A 20 9.23 -9.68 13.15
N THR A 21 10.52 -9.64 13.46
CA THR A 21 11.46 -10.72 13.15
C THR A 21 12.24 -11.18 14.37
N ASP A 22 12.33 -10.35 15.41
CA ASP A 22 13.01 -10.68 16.65
C ASP A 22 12.00 -11.10 17.72
N PHE A 23 12.04 -12.39 18.08
CA PHE A 23 11.17 -12.98 19.10
C PHE A 23 11.91 -13.27 20.42
N THR A 24 13.09 -12.67 20.62
CA THR A 24 13.90 -12.88 21.84
C THR A 24 13.43 -12.04 23.03
N THR A 25 12.66 -10.98 22.79
CA THR A 25 12.12 -10.11 23.84
C THR A 25 10.62 -9.82 23.64
N ARG A 26 9.96 -9.33 24.69
CA ARG A 26 8.56 -8.86 24.60
C ARG A 26 8.42 -7.41 24.13
N LYS A 27 9.53 -6.73 23.83
CA LYS A 27 9.54 -5.33 23.40
C LYS A 27 9.73 -5.29 21.89
N VAL A 28 8.96 -4.44 21.22
CA VAL A 28 9.24 -4.08 19.82
C VAL A 28 10.54 -3.28 19.80
N THR A 29 11.49 -3.69 18.98
CA THR A 29 12.76 -2.96 18.86
C THR A 29 12.57 -1.68 18.03
N ASN A 30 13.46 -0.68 18.21
CA ASN A 30 13.40 0.56 17.41
C ASN A 30 13.47 0.28 15.89
N THR A 31 14.18 -0.77 15.48
CA THR A 31 14.28 -1.18 14.08
C THR A 31 12.94 -1.71 13.56
N GLU A 32 12.26 -2.56 14.33
CA GLU A 32 10.94 -3.09 13.98
C GLU A 32 9.86 -2.00 13.99
N GLU A 33 9.92 -1.06 14.94
CA GLU A 33 9.04 0.10 14.99
C GLU A 33 9.22 0.99 13.76
N THR A 34 10.47 1.32 13.41
CA THR A 34 10.78 2.10 12.21
C THR A 34 10.33 1.36 10.94
N CYS A 35 10.51 0.04 10.88
CA CYS A 35 10.02 -0.78 9.77
C CYS A 35 8.49 -0.70 9.64
N ALA A 36 7.76 -0.82 10.75
CA ALA A 36 6.29 -0.77 10.75
C ALA A 36 5.76 0.57 10.23
N PHE A 37 6.38 1.71 10.62
CA PHE A 37 6.04 3.02 10.08
C PHE A 37 6.29 3.12 8.57
N ASN A 38 7.45 2.67 8.12
CA ASN A 38 7.79 2.65 6.69
C ASN A 38 6.85 1.72 5.89
N CYS A 39 6.47 0.58 6.46
CA CYS A 39 5.54 -0.37 5.88
C CYS A 39 4.16 0.28 5.65
N LEU A 40 3.63 0.96 6.67
CA LEU A 40 2.39 1.72 6.57
C LEU A 40 2.46 2.76 5.45
N GLU A 41 3.49 3.61 5.45
CA GLU A 41 3.65 4.66 4.45
C GLU A 41 3.73 4.08 3.03
N LYS A 42 4.52 3.01 2.86
CA LYS A 42 4.66 2.31 1.59
C LYS A 42 3.34 1.72 1.13
N PHE A 43 2.59 1.06 2.03
CA PHE A 43 1.30 0.46 1.70
C PHE A 43 0.28 1.51 1.22
N LEU A 44 0.21 2.66 1.89
CA LEU A 44 -0.68 3.76 1.50
C LEU A 44 -0.29 4.33 0.13
N LYS A 45 1.00 4.61 -0.10
CA LYS A 45 1.50 5.11 -1.39
C LYS A 45 1.25 4.12 -2.53
N VAL A 46 1.47 2.82 -2.28
CA VAL A 46 1.21 1.75 -3.26
C VAL A 46 -0.29 1.64 -3.54
N THR A 47 -1.14 1.65 -2.52
CA THR A 47 -2.60 1.60 -2.69
C THR A 47 -3.10 2.77 -3.54
N GLN A 48 -2.61 3.98 -3.27
CA GLN A 48 -2.93 5.18 -4.06
C GLN A 48 -2.46 5.04 -5.52
N ARG A 49 -1.22 4.58 -5.73
CA ARG A 49 -0.66 4.40 -7.07
C ARG A 49 -1.42 3.34 -7.87
N ILE A 50 -1.76 2.21 -7.25
CA ILE A 50 -2.54 1.14 -7.88
C ILE A 50 -3.94 1.67 -8.26
N SER A 51 -4.61 2.38 -7.34
CA SER A 51 -5.92 2.98 -7.61
C SER A 51 -5.88 3.92 -8.83
N GLN A 52 -4.86 4.78 -8.91
CA GLN A 52 -4.66 5.66 -10.06
C GLN A 52 -4.48 4.88 -11.37
N ARG A 53 -3.58 3.89 -11.40
CA ARG A 53 -3.35 3.09 -12.61
C ARG A 53 -4.58 2.26 -13.00
N PHE A 54 -5.32 1.75 -12.02
CA PHE A 54 -6.55 1.00 -12.28
C PHE A 54 -7.62 1.87 -12.95
N GLN A 55 -7.79 3.11 -12.49
CA GLN A 55 -8.69 4.08 -13.14
C GLN A 55 -8.23 4.39 -14.57
N GLU A 56 -6.93 4.61 -14.80
CA GLU A 56 -6.37 4.81 -16.15
C GLU A 56 -6.72 3.65 -17.08
N HIS A 57 -6.53 2.40 -16.63
CA HIS A 57 -6.88 1.21 -17.41
C HIS A 57 -8.38 1.06 -17.67
N GLN A 58 -9.21 1.41 -16.69
CA GLN A 58 -10.68 1.33 -16.85
C GLN A 58 -11.19 2.31 -17.91
N ILE A 59 -10.61 3.51 -17.98
CA ILE A 59 -10.91 4.50 -19.04
C ILE A 59 -10.47 3.99 -20.41
N LEU A 60 -9.29 3.36 -20.51
CA LEU A 60 -8.80 2.77 -21.76
C LEU A 60 -9.72 1.67 -22.30
N GLN A 61 -10.24 0.82 -21.43
CA GLN A 61 -11.13 -0.28 -21.83
C GLN A 61 -12.55 0.15 -22.15
N ALA A 62 -13.00 1.31 -21.65
CA ALA A 62 -14.35 1.84 -21.89
C ALA A 62 -14.52 2.55 -23.25
N GLY A 63 -13.42 2.84 -23.98
CA GLY A 63 -13.44 3.35 -25.36
C GLY A 63 -13.71 4.87 -25.48
N GLY A 64 -12.67 5.65 -25.82
CA GLY A 64 -12.82 6.99 -26.40
C GLY A 64 -12.10 8.18 -25.74
N GLY A 65 -10.94 8.00 -25.10
CA GLY A 65 -10.16 9.13 -24.56
C GLY A 65 -8.66 8.97 -24.79
N SER A 66 -8.05 9.93 -25.50
CA SER A 66 -6.60 10.06 -25.61
C SER A 66 -5.98 10.23 -24.22
N VAL A 67 -5.04 9.36 -23.86
CA VAL A 67 -4.23 9.50 -22.65
C VAL A 67 -3.44 10.81 -22.74
N PRO A 68 -3.47 11.69 -21.73
CA PRO A 68 -2.53 12.80 -21.68
C PRO A 68 -1.10 12.25 -21.65
N ASP A 69 -0.27 12.66 -22.62
CA ASP A 69 1.15 12.25 -22.76
C ASP A 69 1.97 12.43 -21.45
N SER A 70 1.51 13.34 -20.57
CA SER A 70 2.08 13.58 -19.25
C SER A 70 1.99 12.41 -18.26
N MET A 71 1.20 11.36 -18.53
CA MET A 71 0.98 10.22 -17.61
C MET A 71 1.64 8.90 -18.04
N VAL A 72 2.27 8.86 -19.22
CA VAL A 72 3.01 7.71 -19.79
C VAL A 72 4.54 7.91 -19.71
N LYS A 73 5.02 8.98 -19.08
CA LYS A 73 6.47 9.17 -18.88
C LYS A 73 6.93 8.46 -17.61
N LYS A 74 7.76 7.44 -17.85
CA LYS A 74 8.66 6.83 -16.88
C LYS A 74 9.80 7.79 -16.55
#